data_AF-A0A7K6H865-F1
#
_entry.id   AF-A0A7K6H865-F1
#
_cell.length_a   1.000
_cell.length_b   1.000
_cell.length_c   1.000
_cell.angle_alpha   90.00
_cell.angle_beta   90.00
_cell.angle_gamma   90.00
#
_symmetry.space_group_name_H-M   'P 1'
#
loop_
_entity.id
_entity.type
_entity.pdbx_description
1 polymer ?
#
loop_
_entity_poly.entity_id
_entity_poly.type
_entity_poly.pdbx_seq_one_letter_code
_entity_poly.pdbx_strand_id
1 'polypeptide(L)'
;GKILSDGKVLIHLCNYIEPWDDLSLSQKKSLNQRYQMGCGCKITTCYMVPCSISAPNECLWTDWLIERKLYGHQAKHYACIKRSDGTCSWYRGGPPPEKDFIDISEP
;
A
#
# COMPACT_ATOMS: atom_id res chain seq x y z
N GLY A 1 -12.08 -9.99 -6.13
CA GLY A 1 -13.03 -10.99 -6.65
C GLY A 1 -12.31 -11.93 -7.60
N LYS A 2 -12.98 -13.01 -8.02
CA LYS A 2 -12.48 -13.97 -9.01
C LYS A 2 -13.45 -14.00 -10.20
N ILE A 3 -12.93 -13.94 -11.42
CA ILE A 3 -13.72 -14.12 -12.63
C ILE A 3 -13.93 -15.63 -12.86
N LEU A 4 -15.18 -16.03 -13.07
CA LEU A 4 -15.58 -17.41 -13.36
C LEU A 4 -15.57 -17.67 -14.87
N SER A 5 -15.58 -18.95 -15.27
CA SER A 5 -15.60 -19.35 -16.68
C SER A 5 -16.83 -18.90 -17.44
N ASP A 6 -17.94 -18.64 -16.75
CA ASP A 6 -19.19 -18.11 -17.32
C ASP A 6 -19.23 -16.57 -17.35
N GLY A 7 -18.13 -15.89 -17.04
CA GLY A 7 -18.02 -14.44 -17.04
C GLY A 7 -18.58 -13.74 -15.78
N LYS A 8 -19.17 -14.47 -14.83
CA LYS A 8 -19.61 -13.89 -13.56
C LYS A 8 -18.42 -13.60 -12.63
N VAL A 9 -18.61 -12.67 -11.70
CA VAL A 9 -17.63 -12.35 -10.66
C VAL A 9 -18.07 -12.98 -9.34
N LEU A 10 -17.22 -13.84 -8.78
CA LEU A 10 -17.39 -14.37 -7.43
C LEU A 10 -16.71 -13.45 -6.42
N ILE A 11 -17.46 -13.08 -5.38
CA ILE A 11 -16.98 -12.29 -4.24
C ILE A 11 -17.15 -13.08 -2.94
N HIS A 12 -16.19 -12.91 -2.02
CA HIS A 12 -16.19 -13.47 -0.68
C HIS A 12 -15.80 -12.39 0.33
N LEU A 13 -16.05 -12.66 1.62
CA LEU A 13 -15.72 -11.75 2.71
C LEU A 13 -14.23 -11.40 2.81
N CYS A 14 -13.32 -12.24 2.33
CA CYS A 14 -11.88 -11.97 2.32
C CYS A 14 -11.43 -11.11 1.11
N ASN A 15 -12.33 -10.76 0.19
CA ASN A 15 -11.98 -9.84 -0.88
C ASN A 15 -11.94 -8.40 -0.37
N TYR A 16 -11.11 -7.58 -1.01
CA TYR A 16 -11.11 -6.15 -0.74
C TYR A 16 -12.38 -5.51 -1.31
N ILE A 17 -13.35 -5.25 -0.45
CA ILE A 17 -14.66 -4.66 -0.76
C ILE A 17 -14.84 -3.50 0.22
N GLU A 18 -14.68 -2.28 -0.27
CA GLU A 18 -14.77 -1.05 0.51
C GLU A 18 -15.63 -0.04 -0.25
N PRO A 19 -16.45 0.78 0.44
CA PRO A 19 -17.16 1.88 -0.20
C PRO A 19 -16.18 2.82 -0.92
N TRP A 20 -16.54 3.26 -2.13
CA TRP A 20 -15.67 4.12 -2.93
C TRP A 20 -15.31 5.42 -2.21
N ASP A 21 -16.26 6.01 -1.47
CA ASP A 21 -16.06 7.28 -0.78
C ASP A 21 -15.12 7.15 0.42
N ASP A 22 -14.97 5.95 0.98
CA ASP A 22 -14.05 5.66 2.09
C ASP A 22 -12.61 5.42 1.63
N LEU A 23 -12.39 5.23 0.32
CA LEU A 23 -11.04 5.10 -0.23
C LEU A 23 -10.29 6.43 -0.17
N SER A 24 -9.02 6.36 0.23
CA SER A 24 -8.13 7.52 0.18
C SER A 24 -7.91 7.98 -1.27
N LEU A 25 -7.56 9.25 -1.44
CA LEU A 25 -7.16 9.78 -2.76
C LEU A 25 -5.99 8.97 -3.38
N SER A 26 -5.10 8.43 -2.54
CA SER A 26 -3.97 7.63 -3.00
C SER A 26 -4.42 6.29 -3.55
N GLN A 27 -5.36 5.62 -2.86
CA GLN A 27 -5.93 4.35 -3.31
C GLN A 27 -6.68 4.53 -4.62
N LYS A 28 -7.54 5.56 -4.71
CA LYS A 28 -8.26 5.92 -5.93
C LYS A 28 -7.32 6.13 -7.12
N LYS A 29 -6.25 6.92 -6.94
CA LYS A 29 -5.25 7.15 -8.01
C LYS A 29 -4.45 5.90 -8.35
N SER A 30 -4.14 5.05 -7.37
CA SER A 30 -3.30 3.87 -7.56
C SER A 30 -4.01 2.74 -8.30
N LEU A 31 -5.34 2.65 -8.19
CA LEU A 31 -6.19 1.72 -8.96
C LEU A 31 -6.01 1.88 -10.48
N ASN A 32 -5.73 3.09 -10.97
CA ASN A 32 -5.57 3.33 -12.41
C ASN A 32 -4.23 2.88 -12.99
N GLN A 33 -3.16 2.78 -12.20
CA GLN A 33 -1.82 2.52 -12.75
C GLN A 33 -0.83 1.89 -11.76
N ARG A 34 -0.72 2.44 -10.55
CA ARG A 34 0.39 2.10 -9.64
C ARG A 34 0.30 0.70 -9.08
N TYR A 35 -0.91 0.20 -8.79
CA TYR A 35 -1.04 -1.17 -8.31
C TYR A 35 -0.63 -2.18 -9.39
N GLN A 36 -0.93 -1.91 -10.66
CA GLN A 36 -0.45 -2.74 -11.77
C GLN A 36 1.07 -2.72 -11.90
N MET A 37 1.71 -1.55 -11.75
CA MET A 37 3.19 -1.44 -11.73
C MET A 37 3.83 -2.22 -10.58
N GLY A 38 3.09 -2.42 -9.49
CA GLY A 38 3.51 -3.16 -8.30
C GLY A 38 3.28 -4.67 -8.37
N CYS A 39 2.56 -5.21 -9.35
CA CYS A 39 2.22 -6.64 -9.38
C CYS A 39 3.43 -7.59 -9.43
N GLY A 40 4.61 -7.11 -9.86
CA GLY A 40 5.87 -7.86 -9.79
C GLY A 40 6.58 -7.82 -8.44
N CYS A 41 6.07 -7.03 -7.49
CA CYS A 41 6.57 -6.92 -6.13
C CYS A 41 5.76 -7.79 -5.17
N LYS A 42 6.39 -8.21 -4.08
CA LYS A 42 5.75 -8.94 -3.00
C LYS A 42 5.60 -8.02 -1.78
N ILE A 43 4.43 -8.02 -1.17
CA ILE A 43 4.20 -7.35 0.11
C ILE A 43 4.36 -8.40 1.20
N THR A 44 5.33 -8.20 2.10
CA THR A 44 5.62 -9.08 3.24
C THR A 44 4.99 -8.48 4.50
N THR A 45 3.98 -9.14 5.06
CA THR A 45 3.26 -8.62 6.23
C THR A 45 4.04 -8.90 7.51
N CYS A 46 4.20 -7.89 8.36
CA CYS A 46 4.81 -8.01 9.68
C CYS A 46 3.74 -7.92 10.77
N TYR A 47 3.44 -9.06 11.40
CA TYR A 47 2.50 -9.13 12.52
C TYR A 47 3.17 -8.94 13.89
N MET A 48 4.43 -9.35 14.02
CA MET A 48 5.22 -9.33 15.25
C MET A 48 6.72 -9.26 14.91
N VAL A 49 7.52 -8.69 15.80
CA VAL A 49 8.99 -8.64 15.67
C VAL A 49 9.65 -9.97 16.07
N PRO A 50 10.81 -10.33 15.49
CA PRO A 50 11.51 -9.63 14.41
C PRO A 50 10.89 -9.90 13.04
N CYS A 51 10.93 -8.90 12.15
CA CYS A 51 10.50 -9.03 10.77
C CYS A 51 11.39 -8.21 9.83
N SER A 52 11.68 -8.74 8.66
CA SER A 52 12.51 -8.11 7.64
C SER A 52 12.08 -8.60 6.25
N ILE A 53 12.55 -7.91 5.22
CA ILE A 53 12.46 -8.40 3.84
C ILE A 53 13.57 -9.42 3.58
N SER A 54 13.28 -10.43 2.76
CA SER A 54 14.26 -11.45 2.36
C SER A 54 14.79 -11.28 0.93
N ALA A 55 14.15 -10.43 0.13
CA ALA A 55 14.47 -10.24 -1.28
C ALA A 55 14.26 -8.77 -1.70
N PRO A 56 14.99 -8.28 -2.72
CA PRO A 56 14.91 -6.89 -3.17
C PRO A 56 13.57 -6.53 -3.81
N ASN A 57 12.75 -7.52 -4.20
CA ASN A 57 11.41 -7.31 -4.75
C ASN A 57 10.32 -7.30 -3.67
N GLU A 58 10.68 -7.13 -2.39
CA GLU A 58 9.74 -7.11 -1.27
C GLU A 58 9.57 -5.71 -0.66
N CYS A 59 8.35 -5.40 -0.21
CA CYS A 59 8.08 -4.30 0.71
C CYS A 59 7.52 -4.84 2.02
N LEU A 60 8.07 -4.39 3.15
CA LEU A 60 7.58 -4.78 4.48
C LEU A 60 6.34 -3.96 4.87
N TRP A 61 5.22 -4.62 5.13
CA TRP A 61 3.97 -4.02 5.58
C TRP A 61 3.83 -4.12 7.10
N THR A 62 3.79 -2.98 7.77
CA THR A 62 3.91 -2.85 9.22
C THR A 62 2.65 -2.25 9.87
N ASP A 63 1.58 -2.00 9.11
CA ASP A 63 0.35 -1.39 9.64
C ASP A 63 -0.18 -2.16 10.86
N TRP A 64 -0.22 -3.50 10.80
CA TRP A 64 -0.66 -4.29 11.94
C TRP A 64 0.25 -4.17 13.15
N LEU A 65 1.58 -4.22 12.94
CA LEU A 65 2.55 -4.12 14.02
C LEU A 65 2.45 -2.77 14.74
N ILE A 66 2.34 -1.68 13.98
CA ILE A 66 2.43 -0.31 14.50
C ILE A 66 1.06 0.19 14.98
N GLU A 67 0.01 -0.04 14.21
CA GLU A 67 -1.32 0.56 14.43
C GLU A 67 -2.34 -0.44 14.98
N ARG A 68 -1.99 -1.74 15.07
CA ARG A 68 -2.95 -2.83 15.37
C ARG A 68 -4.16 -2.83 14.43
N LYS A 69 -3.94 -2.38 13.19
CA LYS A 69 -4.95 -2.24 12.14
C LYS A 69 -4.38 -2.71 10.81
N LEU A 70 -5.10 -3.61 10.13
CA LEU A 70 -4.61 -4.17 8.86
C LEU A 70 -4.56 -3.10 7.77
N TYR A 71 -5.60 -2.29 7.61
CA TYR A 71 -5.67 -1.22 6.60
C TYR A 71 -5.31 0.15 7.22
N GLY A 72 -4.07 0.26 7.69
CA GLY A 72 -3.50 1.45 8.33
C GLY A 72 -2.91 2.45 7.35
N HIS A 73 -1.88 3.18 7.79
CA HIS A 73 -1.27 4.27 7.03
C HIS A 73 -0.62 3.80 5.72
N GLN A 74 0.11 2.68 5.72
CA GLN A 74 0.75 2.17 4.49
C GLN A 74 -0.31 1.74 3.47
N ALA A 75 -1.32 0.97 3.89
CA ALA A 75 -2.40 0.53 3.01
C ALA A 75 -3.20 1.70 2.41
N LYS A 76 -3.37 2.79 3.16
CA LYS A 76 -4.10 3.97 2.72
C LYS A 76 -3.30 4.89 1.81
N HIS A 77 -1.99 5.02 1.97
CA HIS A 77 -1.23 6.10 1.32
C HIS A 77 -0.09 5.65 0.42
N TYR A 78 0.26 4.35 0.45
CA TYR A 78 1.42 3.82 -0.26
C TYR A 78 1.04 2.68 -1.20
N ALA A 79 1.88 2.50 -2.22
CA ALA A 79 1.90 1.32 -3.07
C ALA A 79 3.33 0.76 -3.10
N CYS A 80 3.48 -0.56 -3.04
CA CYS A 80 4.76 -1.21 -3.27
C CYS A 80 4.97 -1.30 -4.80
N ILE A 81 5.93 -0.54 -5.33
CA ILE A 81 6.14 -0.44 -6.79
C ILE A 81 7.53 -0.93 -7.18
N LYS A 82 7.63 -1.49 -8.39
CA LYS A 82 8.90 -1.89 -8.99
C LYS A 82 9.63 -0.67 -9.53
N ARG A 83 10.92 -0.56 -9.21
CA ARG A 83 11.84 0.47 -9.72
C ARG A 83 12.57 0.00 -10.97
N SER A 84 13.24 0.94 -11.64
CA SER A 84 14.03 0.67 -12.85
C SER A 84 15.21 -0.27 -12.60
N ASP A 85 15.77 -0.26 -11.39
CA ASP A 85 16.84 -1.16 -10.94
C ASP A 85 16.34 -2.58 -10.57
N GLY A 86 15.04 -2.84 -10.71
CA GLY A 86 14.43 -4.12 -10.38
C GLY A 86 14.05 -4.31 -8.91
N THR A 87 14.40 -3.37 -8.03
CA THR A 87 13.99 -3.38 -6.61
C THR A 87 12.53 -2.95 -6.43
N CYS A 88 11.95 -3.27 -5.28
CA CYS A 88 10.63 -2.83 -4.88
C CYS A 88 10.69 -1.96 -3.63
N SER A 89 9.81 -0.97 -3.56
CA SER A 89 9.79 -0.04 -2.44
C SER A 89 8.43 0.64 -2.29
N TRP A 90 8.17 1.12 -1.08
CA TRP A 90 6.99 1.92 -0.81
C TRP A 90 7.07 3.28 -1.51
N TYR A 91 6.04 3.59 -2.29
CA TYR A 91 5.85 4.87 -2.96
C TYR A 91 4.56 5.51 -2.48
N ARG A 92 4.66 6.75 -1.96
CA ARG A 92 3.51 7.51 -1.48
C ARG A 92 2.78 8.13 -2.66
N GLY A 93 1.55 7.68 -2.89
CA GLY A 93 0.77 8.12 -4.03
C GLY A 93 -0.06 9.37 -3.73
N GLY A 94 0.53 10.53 -3.50
CA GLY A 94 -0.21 11.75 -3.17
C GLY A 94 0.68 12.99 -3.30
N PRO A 95 0.11 14.21 -3.12
CA PRO A 95 0.95 15.38 -2.91
C PRO A 95 1.91 15.12 -1.73
N PRO A 96 3.11 15.75 -1.73
CA PRO A 96 3.98 15.73 -0.55
C PRO A 96 3.15 16.13 0.68
N PRO A 97 3.40 15.56 1.87
CA PRO A 97 2.87 16.17 3.08
C PRO A 97 3.28 17.65 3.06
N GLU A 98 2.33 18.55 3.31
CA GLU A 98 2.67 19.95 3.55
C GLU A 98 3.74 19.93 4.64
N LYS A 99 4.89 20.55 4.36
CA LYS A 99 5.86 20.79 5.41
C LYS A 99 5.14 21.71 6.38
N ASP A 100 4.78 21.20 7.55
CA ASP A 100 4.63 22.08 8.71
C ASP A 100 5.97 22.82 8.78
N PHE A 101 5.94 24.09 8.37
CA PHE A 101 7.06 25.00 8.57
C PHE A 101 7.16 25.10 10.09
N ILE A 102 8.02 24.28 10.68
CA ILE A 102 8.50 24.51 12.04
C ILE A 102 9.26 25.81 11.92
N ASP A 103 8.58 26.89 12.29
CA ASP A 103 9.15 28.21 12.46
C ASP A 103 10.15 28.09 13.62
N ILE A 104 11.37 27.67 13.30
CA ILE A 104 12.51 27.75 14.20
C ILE A 104 12.86 29.24 14.25
N SER A 105 12.06 29.98 15.01
CA SER A 105 12.54 31.20 15.64
C SER A 105 13.51 30.75 16.73
N GLU A 106 14.78 31.04 16.44
CA GLU A 106 15.95 30.94 17.30
C GLU A 106 15.70 31.54 18.69
N PRO A 107 16.43 31.04 19.69
CA PRO A 107 17.57 31.84 20.15
C PRO A 107 18.91 31.10 20.13
#